data_AF-A0A561WUD6-F1
#
_entry.id   AF-A0A561WUD6-F1
#
_cell.length_a   1.000
_cell.length_b   1.000
_cell.length_c   1.000
_cell.angle_alpha   90.00
_cell.angle_beta   90.00
_cell.angle_gamma   90.00
#
_symmetry.space_group_name_H-M   'P 1'
#
loop_
_entity.id
_entity.type
_entity.pdbx_description
1 polymer ?
#
loop_
_entity_poly.entity_id
_entity_poly.type
_entity_poly.pdbx_seq_one_letter_code
_entity_poly.pdbx_strand_id
1 'polypeptide(L)'
;MDLDELLREGDRIAVTLVEIAGAAVIFVGALWAALRIVVEGLRYRSAAVFNPIRLSLGRFLTLGLEFQLAADILRTAVSPTFDQIGQLAAIATIRTALNFFLRREIAQEQRQVGEAGTEQGSRT
;
A
#
# COMPACT_ATOMS: atom_id res chain seq x y z
N MET A 1 5.29 -29.73 26.39
CA MET A 1 5.03 -28.74 25.33
C MET A 1 5.12 -29.50 24.03
N ASP A 2 3.98 -29.69 23.37
CA ASP A 2 3.90 -30.48 22.15
C ASP A 2 4.56 -29.70 21.00
N LEU A 3 5.33 -30.40 20.16
CA LEU A 3 6.09 -29.79 19.06
C LEU A 3 5.17 -29.02 18.10
N ASP A 4 3.92 -29.46 17.98
CA ASP A 4 2.86 -28.81 17.21
C ASP A 4 2.47 -27.44 17.77
N GLU A 5 2.60 -27.22 19.08
CA GLU A 5 2.28 -25.96 19.74
C GLU A 5 3.43 -24.95 19.56
N LEU A 6 4.67 -25.42 19.55
CA LEU A 6 5.85 -24.61 19.24
C LEU A 6 5.87 -24.16 17.76
N LEU A 7 5.47 -25.05 16.84
CA LEU A 7 5.39 -24.76 15.41
C LEU A 7 4.27 -23.75 15.10
N ARG A 8 3.07 -23.94 15.65
CA ARG A 8 1.94 -23.00 15.46
C ARG A 8 2.21 -21.62 16.04
N GLU A 9 2.97 -21.54 17.12
CA GLU A 9 3.37 -20.26 17.71
C GLU A 9 4.42 -19.56 16.83
N GLY A 10 5.41 -20.30 16.32
CA GLY A 10 6.44 -19.79 15.41
C GLY A 10 5.87 -19.23 14.11
N ASP A 11 4.90 -19.93 13.52
CA ASP A 11 4.27 -19.54 12.25
C ASP A 11 3.47 -18.23 12.37
N ARG A 12 2.71 -18.06 13.46
CA ARG A 12 1.97 -16.82 13.71
C ARG A 12 2.91 -15.63 13.89
N ILE A 13 4.00 -15.83 14.63
CA ILE A 13 5.02 -14.79 14.83
C ILE A 13 5.65 -14.41 13.49
N ALA A 14 5.98 -15.39 12.64
CA ALA A 14 6.56 -15.12 11.33
C ALA A 14 5.65 -14.25 10.44
N VAL A 15 4.35 -14.58 10.35
CA VAL A 15 3.37 -13.78 9.61
C VAL A 15 3.29 -12.35 10.15
N THR A 16 3.16 -12.19 11.48
CA THR A 16 3.07 -10.86 12.11
C THR A 16 4.33 -10.03 11.91
N LEU A 17 5.52 -10.64 11.96
CA LEU A 17 6.78 -9.93 11.69
C LEU A 17 6.82 -9.39 10.26
N VAL A 18 6.39 -10.19 9.28
CA VAL A 18 6.34 -9.76 7.87
C VAL A 18 5.30 -8.65 7.67
N GLU A 19 4.14 -8.73 8.32
CA GLU A 19 3.13 -7.66 8.29
C GLU A 19 3.66 -6.35 8.88
N ILE A 20 4.30 -6.41 10.04
CA ILE A 20 4.89 -5.23 10.69
C ILE A 20 5.99 -4.64 9.81
N ALA A 21 6.85 -5.46 9.21
CA ALA A 21 7.89 -5.00 8.30
C ALA A 21 7.29 -4.26 7.09
N GLY A 22 6.29 -4.83 6.43
CA GLY A 22 5.60 -4.20 5.30
C GLY A 22 4.92 -2.88 5.70
N ALA A 23 4.22 -2.87 6.85
CA ALA A 23 3.58 -1.68 7.39
C ALA A 23 4.60 -0.57 7.72
N ALA A 24 5.74 -0.94 8.32
CA ALA A 24 6.82 0.00 8.65
C ALA A 24 7.42 0.62 7.38
N VAL A 25 7.68 -0.17 6.33
CA VAL A 25 8.19 0.33 5.04
C VAL A 25 7.24 1.36 4.43
N ILE A 26 5.93 1.04 4.39
CA ILE A 26 4.90 1.96 3.88
C ILE A 26 4.87 3.24 4.72
N PHE A 27 4.84 3.09 6.05
CA PHE A 27 4.75 4.21 6.97
C PHE A 27 5.95 5.15 6.85
N VAL A 28 7.17 4.61 6.80
CA VAL A 28 8.40 5.40 6.63
C VAL A 28 8.39 6.14 5.30
N GLY A 29 8.03 5.47 4.20
CA GLY A 29 7.94 6.10 2.88
C GLY A 29 6.90 7.23 2.84
N ALA A 30 5.73 7.00 3.44
CA ALA A 30 4.66 8.00 3.53
C ALA A 30 5.07 9.20 4.40
N LEU A 31 5.67 8.95 5.57
CA LEU A 31 6.15 10.01 6.46
C LEU A 31 7.23 10.85 5.79
N TRP A 32 8.21 10.19 5.15
CA TRP A 32 9.27 10.87 4.40
C TRP A 32 8.70 11.75 3.27
N ALA A 33 7.74 11.22 2.50
CA ALA A 33 7.09 11.97 1.42
C ALA A 33 6.28 13.16 1.95
N ALA A 34 5.54 12.98 3.05
CA ALA A 34 4.78 14.05 3.69
C ALA A 34 5.68 15.18 4.19
N LEU A 35 6.77 14.85 4.89
CA LEU A 35 7.74 15.82 5.37
C LEU A 35 8.38 16.60 4.21
N ARG A 36 8.76 15.91 3.13
CA ARG A 36 9.29 16.54 1.90
C ARG A 36 8.29 17.51 1.28
N ILE A 37 7.03 17.11 1.12
CA ILE A 37 5.97 17.96 0.56
C ILE A 37 5.75 19.19 1.43
N VAL A 38 5.74 19.06 2.76
CA VAL A 38 5.60 20.20 3.66
C VAL A 38 6.80 21.15 3.51
N VAL A 39 8.02 20.64 3.61
CA VAL A 39 9.24 21.46 3.56
C VAL A 39 9.42 22.14 2.19
N GLU A 40 9.23 21.41 1.10
CA GLU A 40 9.45 21.93 -0.26
C GLU A 40 8.23 22.69 -0.80
N GLY A 41 7.01 22.29 -0.45
CA GLY A 41 5.77 22.96 -0.85
C GLY A 41 5.57 24.31 -0.17
N LEU A 42 6.07 24.50 1.05
CA LEU A 42 6.15 25.82 1.69
C LEU A 42 7.20 26.73 1.05
N ARG A 43 8.22 26.16 0.39
CA ARG A 43 9.36 26.92 -0.17
C ARG A 43 9.23 27.20 -1.67
N TYR A 44 8.58 26.32 -2.44
CA TYR A 44 8.41 26.43 -3.88
C TYR A 44 7.02 25.95 -4.32
N ARG A 45 6.21 26.86 -4.89
CA ARG A 45 4.88 26.57 -5.49
C ARG A 45 4.94 25.93 -6.89
N SER A 46 5.94 25.09 -7.17
CA SER A 46 6.11 24.49 -8.50
C SER A 46 5.75 23.00 -8.53
N ALA A 47 4.86 22.62 -9.44
CA ALA A 47 4.42 21.24 -9.68
C ALA A 47 5.57 20.27 -9.99
N ALA A 48 6.72 20.78 -10.45
CA ALA A 48 7.88 19.97 -10.81
C ALA A 48 8.50 19.21 -9.61
N VAL A 49 8.31 19.69 -8.37
CA VAL A 49 8.88 19.06 -7.17
C VAL A 49 8.09 17.83 -6.71
N PHE A 50 6.82 17.70 -7.12
CA PHE A 50 5.96 16.60 -6.69
C PHE A 50 6.25 15.28 -7.39
N ASN A 51 6.76 15.30 -8.62
CA ASN A 51 7.04 14.10 -9.40
C ASN A 51 8.10 13.17 -8.75
N PRO A 52 9.29 13.66 -8.32
CA PRO A 52 10.28 12.80 -7.67
C PRO A 52 9.83 12.27 -6.30
N ILE A 53 9.06 13.04 -5.54
CA ILE A 53 8.50 12.60 -4.24
C ILE A 53 7.49 11.47 -4.46
N ARG A 54 6.56 11.63 -5.41
CA ARG A 54 5.60 10.59 -5.79
C ARG A 54 6.30 9.31 -6.26
N LEU A 55 7.34 9.43 -7.09
CA LEU A 55 8.08 8.28 -7.59
C LEU A 55 8.76 7.51 -6.45
N SER A 56 9.33 8.23 -5.49
CA SER A 56 9.97 7.64 -4.31
C SER A 56 8.95 6.97 -3.39
N LEU A 57 7.82 7.64 -3.10
CA LEU A 57 6.71 7.06 -2.34
C LEU A 57 6.19 5.78 -3.01
N GLY A 58 6.04 5.79 -4.34
CA GLY A 58 5.63 4.60 -5.10
C GLY A 58 6.54 3.40 -4.87
N ARG A 59 7.87 3.61 -4.78
CA ARG A 59 8.83 2.52 -4.48
C ARG A 59 8.63 1.93 -3.08
N PHE A 60 8.43 2.76 -2.07
CA PHE A 60 8.13 2.29 -0.71
C PHE A 60 6.80 1.53 -0.64
N LEU A 61 5.77 2.01 -1.35
CA LEU A 61 4.48 1.33 -1.42
C LEU A 61 4.60 -0.04 -2.11
N THR A 62 5.29 -0.12 -3.24
CA THR A 62 5.52 -1.39 -3.93
C THR A 62 6.25 -2.39 -3.02
N LEU A 63 7.33 -1.96 -2.37
CA LEU A 63 8.08 -2.83 -1.47
C LEU A 63 7.22 -3.31 -0.29
N GLY A 64 6.48 -2.41 0.35
CA GLY A 64 5.58 -2.79 1.44
C GLY A 64 4.46 -3.75 1.02
N LEU A 65 3.95 -3.62 -0.21
CA LEU A 65 2.97 -4.54 -0.77
C LEU A 65 3.55 -5.93 -1.06
N GLU A 66 4.83 -6.02 -1.44
CA GLU A 66 5.51 -7.32 -1.58
C GLU A 66 5.62 -8.05 -0.23
N PHE A 67 5.93 -7.33 0.85
CA PHE A 67 5.89 -7.89 2.20
C PHE A 67 4.48 -8.32 2.61
N GLN A 68 3.47 -7.50 2.36
CA GLN A 68 2.08 -7.87 2.66
C GLN A 68 1.62 -9.11 1.89
N LEU A 69 2.02 -9.24 0.62
CA LEU A 69 1.75 -10.42 -0.19
C LEU A 69 2.47 -11.66 0.40
N ALA A 70 3.72 -11.51 0.84
CA ALA A 70 4.46 -12.60 1.48
C ALA A 70 3.78 -13.06 2.78
N ALA A 71 3.26 -12.14 3.59
CA ALA A 71 2.48 -12.47 4.79
C ALA A 71 1.19 -13.24 4.44
N ASP A 72 0.49 -12.85 3.38
CA ASP A 72 -0.72 -13.56 2.93
C ASP A 72 -0.41 -14.99 2.47
N ILE A 73 0.70 -15.19 1.73
CA ILE A 73 1.17 -16.52 1.30
C ILE A 73 1.60 -17.37 2.50
N LEU A 74 2.34 -16.80 3.46
CA LEU A 74 2.72 -17.51 4.69
C LEU A 74 1.48 -17.97 5.45
N ARG A 75 0.46 -17.12 5.56
CA ARG A 75 -0.77 -17.43 6.26
C ARG A 75 -1.56 -18.58 5.61
N THR A 76 -1.59 -18.68 4.29
CA THR A 76 -2.22 -19.83 3.60
C THR A 76 -1.42 -21.12 3.75
N ALA A 77 -0.09 -21.04 3.94
CA ALA A 77 0.77 -22.22 4.09
C ALA A 77 0.70 -22.85 5.50
N VAL A 78 0.50 -22.05 6.55
CA VAL A 78 0.65 -22.49 7.95
C VAL A 78 -0.64 -22.95 8.64
N SER A 79 -1.81 -22.70 8.07
CA SER A 79 -3.07 -23.13 8.69
C SER A 79 -4.14 -23.61 7.70
N PRO A 80 -4.25 -24.93 7.49
CA PRO A 80 -5.30 -25.52 6.68
C PRO A 80 -6.59 -25.71 7.50
N THR A 81 -7.03 -24.68 8.24
CA THR A 81 -8.32 -24.71 8.97
C THR A 81 -9.32 -23.77 8.31
N PHE A 82 -10.52 -24.28 8.00
CA PHE A 82 -11.54 -23.54 7.24
C PHE A 82 -11.93 -22.19 7.88
N ASP A 83 -11.92 -22.07 9.21
CA ASP A 83 -12.18 -20.80 9.91
C ASP A 83 -11.10 -19.74 9.67
N GLN A 84 -9.83 -20.15 9.72
CA GLN A 84 -8.71 -19.21 9.50
C GLN A 84 -8.59 -18.85 8.01
N ILE A 85 -8.88 -19.81 7.13
CA ILE A 85 -9.00 -19.55 5.69
C ILE A 85 -10.15 -18.56 5.42
N GLY A 86 -11.30 -18.71 6.09
CA GLY A 86 -12.43 -17.79 5.98
C GLY A 86 -12.09 -16.37 6.43
N GLN A 87 -11.39 -16.23 7.57
CA GLN A 87 -10.98 -14.94 8.09
C GLN A 87 -9.93 -14.26 7.18
N LEU A 88 -8.97 -15.04 6.67
CA LEU A 88 -8.00 -14.55 5.69
C LEU A 88 -8.66 -14.14 4.38
N ALA A 89 -9.57 -14.96 3.85
CA ALA A 89 -10.32 -14.66 2.64
C ALA A 89 -11.11 -13.36 2.78
N ALA A 90 -11.76 -13.15 3.93
CA ALA A 90 -12.47 -11.90 4.21
C ALA A 90 -11.53 -10.68 4.22
N ILE A 91 -10.38 -10.77 4.90
CA ILE A 91 -9.37 -9.69 4.93
C ILE A 91 -8.83 -9.41 3.52
N ALA A 92 -8.48 -10.46 2.77
CA ALA A 92 -7.98 -10.35 1.40
C ALA A 92 -9.02 -9.74 0.44
N THR A 93 -10.30 -10.13 0.57
CA THR A 93 -11.41 -9.53 -0.18
C THR A 93 -11.57 -8.06 0.15
N ILE A 94 -11.59 -7.69 1.44
CA ILE A 94 -11.68 -6.29 1.87
C ILE A 94 -10.51 -5.48 1.31
N ARG A 95 -9.28 -6.00 1.43
CA ARG A 95 -8.07 -5.34 0.88
C ARG A 95 -8.21 -5.12 -0.62
N THR A 96 -8.64 -6.13 -1.36
CA THR A 96 -8.81 -6.07 -2.81
C THR A 96 -9.88 -5.06 -3.21
N ALA A 97 -11.03 -5.09 -2.54
CA ALA A 97 -12.13 -4.16 -2.79
C ALA A 97 -11.70 -2.71 -2.52
N LEU A 98 -11.10 -2.44 -1.35
CA LEU A 98 -10.62 -1.10 -1.00
C LEU A 98 -9.55 -0.61 -1.98
N ASN A 99 -8.57 -1.45 -2.31
CA ASN A 99 -7.51 -1.07 -3.25
C ASN A 99 -8.08 -0.81 -4.66
N PHE A 100 -9.06 -1.60 -5.09
CA PHE A 100 -9.77 -1.40 -6.37
C PHE A 100 -10.53 -0.08 -6.40
N PHE A 101 -11.32 0.24 -5.36
CA PHE A 101 -12.05 1.50 -5.26
C PHE A 101 -11.10 2.70 -5.30
N LEU A 102 -10.02 2.66 -4.50
CA LEU A 102 -9.05 3.75 -4.46
C LEU A 102 -8.39 3.99 -5.82
N ARG A 103 -7.97 2.92 -6.52
CA ARG A 103 -7.39 3.01 -7.86
C ARG A 103 -8.37 3.59 -8.87
N ARG A 104 -9.64 3.20 -8.79
CA ARG A 104 -10.70 3.67 -9.67
C ARG A 104 -10.96 5.16 -9.48
N GLU A 105 -11.07 5.61 -8.23
CA GLU A 105 -11.29 7.01 -7.89
C GLU A 105 -10.15 7.91 -8.40
N ILE A 106 -8.90 7.51 -8.15
CA ILE A 106 -7.71 8.23 -8.66
C ILE A 106 -7.71 8.29 -10.20
N ALA A 107 -8.08 7.19 -10.88
CA ALA A 107 -8.16 7.17 -12.34
C ALA A 107 -9.27 8.08 -12.89
N GLN A 108 -10.33 8.33 -12.13
CA GLN A 108 -11.39 9.27 -12.52
C GLN A 108 -10.94 10.71 -12.36
N GLU A 109 -10.28 11.05 -11.25
CA GLU A 109 -9.74 12.39 -11.02
C GLU A 109 -8.71 12.80 -12.09
N GLN A 110 -7.81 11.89 -12.49
CA GLN A 110 -6.81 12.20 -13.51
C GLN A 110 -7.40 12.51 -14.89
N ARG A 111 -8.55 11.92 -15.24
CA ARG A 111 -9.25 12.20 -16.50
C ARG A 111 -9.86 13.60 -16.51
N GLN A 112 -10.46 14.01 -15.39
CA GLN A 112 -11.05 15.35 -15.26
C GLN A 112 -9.99 16.45 -15.34
N VAL A 113 -8.80 16.22 -14.78
CA VAL A 113 -7.67 17.18 -14.89
C VAL A 113 -7.12 17.27 -16.33
N GLY A 114 -7.17 16.18 -17.10
CA GLY A 114 -6.77 16.17 -18.52
C GLY A 114 -7.72 16.91 -19.45
N GLU A 115 -9.02 16.82 -19.21
CA GLU A 115 -10.05 17.48 -20.03
C GLU A 115 -10.11 19.01 -19.77
N ALA A 116 -9.87 19.44 -18.52
CA ALA A 116 -9.82 20.87 -18.17
C ALA A 116 -8.63 21.62 -18.81
N GLY A 117 -7.54 20.92 -19.16
CA GLY A 117 -6.37 21.50 -19.85
C GLY A 117 -6.55 21.68 -21.36
N THR A 118 -7.46 20.92 -21.99
CA THR A 118 -7.69 20.98 -23.45
C THR A 118 -8.68 22.05 -23.88
N GLU A 119 -9.60 22.50 -23.02
CA GLU A 119 -10.58 23.53 -23.38
C GLU A 119 -10.03 24.97 -23.35
N GLN A 120 -8.93 25.23 -22.64
CA GLN A 120 -8.29 26.56 -22.59
C GLN A 120 -7.38 26.86 -23.79
N GLY A 121 -6.91 25.84 -24.53
CA GLY A 121 -6.02 26.03 -25.69
C GLY A 121 -6.71 26.37 -27.01
N SER A 122 -8.05 26.32 -27.07
CA SER A 122 -8.82 26.57 -28.31
C SER A 122 -9.48 27.95 -28.36
N ARG A 123 -9.29 28.81 -27.35
CA ARG A 123 -9.89 30.16 -27.25
C ARG A 123 -8.91 31.32 -27.44
N THR A 124 -7.64 31.03 -27.79
CA THR A 124 -6.64 32.04 -28.20
C THR A 124 -6.18 31.77 -29.61
#